data_AF-A0A2T4USM5-F1
#
_entry.id   AF-A0A2T4USM5-F1
#
_cell.length_a   1.000
_cell.length_b   1.000
_cell.length_c   1.000
_cell.angle_alpha   90.00
_cell.angle_beta   90.00
_cell.angle_gamma   90.00
#
_symmetry.space_group_name_H-M   'P 1'
#
loop_
_entity.id
_entity.type
_entity.pdbx_description
1 polymer ?
#
loop_
_entity_poly.entity_id
_entity_poly.type
_entity_poly.pdbx_seq_one_letter_code
_entity_poly.pdbx_strand_id
1 'polypeptide(L)' 'MRLPDRRSPEVREARPGVFVLELPRTRTRPAQELGVLVRTGPTWTVLSLEGVAAGVGTFHEAVSTLTPAQA' A
#
# COMPACT_ATOMS: atom_id res chain seq x y z
N MET A 1 12.29 3.66 -22.71
CA MET A 1 11.12 4.26 -22.03
C MET A 1 10.33 3.15 -21.33
N ARG A 2 10.30 3.11 -20.00
CA ARG A 2 9.36 2.24 -19.26
C ARG A 2 8.00 2.93 -19.28
N LEU A 3 6.96 2.27 -19.81
CA LEU A 3 5.58 2.75 -19.66
C LEU A 3 5.25 2.82 -18.16
N PRO A 4 4.59 3.90 -17.67
CA PRO A 4 4.13 3.98 -16.29
C PRO A 4 3.25 2.76 -15.99
N ASP A 5 3.41 2.21 -14.80
CA ASP A 5 2.63 1.08 -14.34
C ASP A 5 1.18 1.54 -14.11
N ARG A 6 0.28 1.20 -15.05
CA ARG A 6 -1.14 1.60 -15.02
C ARG A 6 -2.00 0.69 -14.13
N ARG A 7 -1.39 -0.20 -13.35
CA ARG A 7 -2.11 -1.08 -12.43
C ARG A 7 -2.68 -0.26 -11.28
N SER A 8 -3.96 -0.48 -10.98
CA SER A 8 -4.57 0.08 -9.77
C SER A 8 -4.08 -0.72 -8.56
N PRO A 9 -3.61 -0.05 -7.49
CA PRO A 9 -3.32 -0.70 -6.22
C PRO A 9 -4.58 -1.36 -5.63
N GLU A 10 -4.42 -2.54 -5.05
CA GLU A 10 -5.45 -3.27 -4.32
C GLU A 10 -5.03 -3.45 -2.87
N VAL A 11 -6.00 -3.39 -1.95
CA VAL A 11 -5.79 -3.63 -0.52
C VAL A 11 -6.35 -4.99 -0.16
N ARG A 12 -5.52 -5.85 0.41
CA ARG A 12 -5.92 -7.17 0.94
C ARG A 12 -5.65 -7.26 2.43
N GLU A 13 -6.63 -7.68 3.22
CA GLU A 13 -6.40 -8.03 4.62
C GLU A 13 -5.71 -9.39 4.71
N ALA A 14 -4.46 -9.41 5.17
CA ALA A 14 -3.66 -10.64 5.31
C ALA A 14 -3.89 -11.33 6.66
N ARG A 15 -4.18 -10.53 7.70
CA ARG A 15 -4.57 -10.95 9.06
C ARG A 15 -5.47 -9.88 9.64
N PRO A 16 -6.27 -10.17 10.69
CA PRO A 16 -7.07 -9.14 11.36
C PRO A 16 -6.25 -7.90 11.71
N GLY A 17 -6.57 -6.76 11.09
CA GLY A 17 -5.87 -5.50 11.31
C GLY A 17 -4.52 -5.33 10.58
N VAL A 18 -4.12 -6.28 9.73
CA VAL A 18 -2.91 -6.20 8.90
C VAL A 18 -3.31 -6.30 7.44
N PHE A 19 -3.04 -5.24 6.69
CA PHE A 19 -3.42 -5.10 5.30
C PHE A 19 -2.18 -4.92 4.43
N VAL A 20 -2.18 -5.54 3.27
CA VAL A 20 -1.13 -5.41 2.27
C VAL A 20 -1.70 -4.59 1.12
N LEU A 21 -0.99 -3.53 0.74
CA LEU A 21 -1.26 -2.81 -0.49
C LEU A 21 -0.35 -3.39 -1.57
N GLU A 22 -0.93 -3.91 -2.65
CA GLU A 22 -0.19 -4.54 -3.75
C GLU A 22 -0.70 -4.08 -5.12
N LEU A 23 0.20 -4.00 -6.11
CA LEU A 23 -0.20 -3.99 -7.51
C LEU A 23 -0.48 -5.43 -7.92
N PRO A 24 -1.68 -5.74 -8.43
CA PRO A 24 -2.05 -7.10 -8.77
C PRO A 24 -1.16 -7.66 -9.90
N ARG A 25 -1.04 -8.98 -9.93
CA ARG A 25 -0.36 -9.71 -11.02
C ARG A 25 -1.12 -9.48 -12.32
N THR A 26 -0.38 -9.30 -13.41
CA THR A 26 -0.93 -9.34 -14.77
C THR A 26 -0.31 -10.50 -15.56
N ARG A 27 -0.73 -10.68 -16.81
CA ARG A 27 -0.12 -11.66 -17.72
C ARG A 27 1.39 -11.41 -17.91
N THR A 28 1.84 -10.16 -17.85
CA THR A 28 3.21 -9.76 -18.20
C THR A 28 4.05 -9.30 -17.01
N ARG A 29 3.45 -9.10 -15.82
CA ARG A 29 4.16 -8.63 -14.62
C ARG A 29 3.69 -9.40 -13.38
N PRO A 30 4.60 -9.79 -12.47
CA PRO A 30 4.22 -10.37 -11.19
C PRO A 30 3.49 -9.35 -10.30
N ALA A 31 2.80 -9.84 -9.26
CA ALA A 31 2.27 -8.99 -8.21
C ALA A 31 3.45 -8.26 -7.53
N GLN A 32 3.19 -7.05 -7.04
CA GLN A 32 4.19 -6.24 -6.37
C GLN A 32 3.59 -5.65 -5.09
N GLU A 33 4.19 -5.98 -3.96
CA GLU A 33 3.87 -5.33 -2.69
C GLU A 33 4.37 -3.88 -2.71
N LEU A 34 3.49 -2.95 -2.37
CA LEU A 34 3.79 -1.53 -2.20
C LEU A 34 4.06 -1.19 -0.73
N GLY A 35 3.39 -1.89 0.19
CA GLY A 35 3.65 -1.79 1.61
C GLY A 35 2.58 -2.48 2.46
N VAL A 36 2.80 -2.43 3.77
CA VAL A 36 1.92 -3.01 4.79
C VAL A 36 1.31 -1.89 5.63
N LEU A 37 0.01 -2.00 5.88
CA LEU A 37 -0.77 -1.13 6.74
C LEU A 37 -1.19 -1.94 7.97
N VAL A 38 -0.78 -1.51 9.15
CA VAL A 38 -1.14 -2.14 10.42
C VAL A 38 -2.07 -1.22 11.19
N ARG A 39 -3.27 -1.69 11.51
CA ARG A 39 -4.23 -0.97 12.33
C ARG A 39 -3.91 -1.17 13.81
N THR A 40 -3.59 -0.08 14.49
CA THR A 40 -3.32 -0.03 15.94
C THR A 40 -4.36 0.87 16.60
N GLY A 41 -5.46 0.26 17.05
CA GLY A 41 -6.60 0.98 17.63
C GLY A 41 -7.24 1.95 16.62
N PRO A 42 -7.29 3.26 16.91
CA PRO A 42 -7.82 4.27 15.99
C PRO A 42 -6.80 4.71 14.92
N THR A 43 -5.54 4.29 15.03
CA THR A 43 -4.45 4.76 14.16
C THR A 43 -3.92 3.66 13.26
N TRP A 44 -3.12 4.08 12.29
CA TRP A 44 -2.46 3.22 11.33
C TRP A 44 -0.94 3.40 11.40
N THR A 45 -0.23 2.30 11.23
CA THR A 45 1.21 2.27 10.98
C THR A 45 1.44 1.76 9.57
N VAL A 46 2.23 2.48 8.78
CA VAL A 46 2.59 2.14 7.42
C VAL A 46 4.04 1.69 7.37
N LEU A 47 4.27 0.52 6.79
CA LEU A 47 5.59 -0.03 6.49
C LEU A 47 5.76 -0.05 4.97
N SER A 48 6.73 0.70 4.45
CA SER A 48 7.06 0.73 3.03
C SER A 48 8.55 0.46 2.82
N LEU A 49 8.97 0.35 1.57
CA LEU A 49 10.40 0.27 1.23
C LEU A 49 11.15 1.57 1.56
N GLU A 50 10.45 2.69 1.63
CA GLU A 50 11.02 4.03 1.88
C GLU A 50 11.10 4.35 3.38
N GLY A 51 10.38 3.61 4.24
CA GLY A 51 10.43 3.78 5.69
C GLY A 51 9.14 3.43 6.42
N VAL A 52 9.01 3.96 7.64
CA VAL A 52 7.88 3.72 8.54
C VAL A 52 7.16 5.03 8.87
N ALA A 53 5.85 5.07 8.67
CA ALA A 53 4.99 6.17 9.12
C ALA A 53 4.00 5.66 10.16
N ALA A 54 4.14 6.13 11.41
CA ALA A 54 3.30 5.70 12.53
C ALA A 54 2.28 6.78 12.94
N GLY A 55 1.18 6.35 13.56
CA GLY A 55 0.17 7.27 14.11
C GLY A 55 -0.69 7.96 13.06
N VAL A 56 -0.81 7.38 11.85
CA VAL A 56 -1.63 7.93 10.77
C VAL A 56 -3.11 7.82 11.15
N GLY A 57 -3.84 8.94 11.04
CA GLY A 57 -5.18 9.07 11.62
C GLY A 57 -6.25 8.32 10.84
N THR A 58 -6.08 8.14 9.53
CA THR A 58 -7.08 7.50 8.69
C THR A 58 -6.47 6.47 7.74
N PHE A 59 -7.31 5.52 7.32
CA PHE A 59 -6.93 4.54 6.32
C PHE A 59 -6.54 5.19 4.98
N HIS A 60 -7.27 6.22 4.55
CA HIS A 60 -7.00 6.90 3.28
C HIS A 60 -5.65 7.61 3.28
N GLU A 61 -5.31 8.31 4.36
CA GLU A 61 -3.97 8.90 4.53
C GLU A 61 -2.90 7.81 4.50
N ALA A 62 -3.13 6.70 5.20
CA ALA A 62 -2.18 5.59 5.27
C ALA A 62 -1.92 4.99 3.87
N VAL A 63 -2.96 4.75 3.06
CA VAL A 63 -2.82 4.32 1.65
C VAL A 63 -2.08 5.37 0.82
N SER A 64 -2.40 6.65 1.00
CA SER A 64 -1.79 7.75 0.26
C SER A 64 -0.28 7.85 0.49
N THR A 65 0.24 7.39 1.63
CA THR A 65 1.69 7.32 1.88
C THR A 65 2.41 6.25 1.05
N LEU A 66 1.69 5.25 0.53
CA LEU A 66 2.23 4.13 -0.25
C LEU A 66 2.03 4.31 -1.76
N THR A 67 1.07 5.14 -2.16
CA THR A 67 0.82 5.41 -3.58
C THR A 67 1.53 6.70 -3.99
N PRO A 68 2.52 6.66 -4.90
CA PRO A 68 3.04 7.90 -5.47
C PRO A 68 1.90 8.65 -6.14
N ALA A 69 1.81 9.97 -5.91
CA ALA A 69 0.82 10.82 -6.55
C ALA A 69 0.84 10.55 -8.05
N GLN A 70 -0.24 9.98 -8.59
CA GLN A 70 -0.36 9.74 -10.02
C GLN A 70 -0.45 11.11 -10.69
N ALA A 71 0.68 11.59 -11.22
CA ALA A 71 0.80 12.79 -12.04
C ALA A 71 0.49 12.48 -13.51
#